data_AF-A0A965CGL9-F1
#
_entry.id   AF-A0A965CGL9-F1
#
_cell.length_a   1.000
_cell.length_b   1.000
_cell.length_c   1.000
_cell.angle_alpha   90.00
_cell.angle_beta   90.00
_cell.angle_gamma   90.00
#
_symmetry.space_group_name_H-M   'P 1'
#
loop_
_entity.id
_entity.type
_entity.pdbx_description
1 polymer ?
#
loop_
_entity_poly.entity_id
_entity_poly.type
_entity_poly.pdbx_seq_one_letter_code
_entity_poly.pdbx_strand_id
1 'polypeptide(L)'
;RFIARRLVIFASEDVGTADPLALPVASAAASAVESVGMPEAVHNLAHAVVHLARAPKSRAVTAAVWAAVGDVREGRTGEVPPIGPGTESFRPVGYRDFTYYREDDV
;
A
#
# COMPACT_ATOMS: atom_id res chain seq x y z
N ARG A 1 2.40 -19.60 4.60
CA ARG A 1 2.36 -18.13 4.85
C ARG A 1 3.22 -17.28 3.90
N PHE A 2 4.45 -17.67 3.51
CA PHE A 2 5.34 -16.85 2.66
C PHE A 2 4.71 -16.43 1.31
N ILE A 3 4.12 -17.38 0.57
CA ILE A 3 3.55 -17.12 -0.76
C ILE A 3 2.41 -16.10 -0.70
N ALA A 4 1.47 -16.26 0.23
CA ALA A 4 0.35 -15.33 0.42
C ALA A 4 0.82 -13.87 0.58
N ARG A 5 1.84 -13.62 1.41
CA ARG A 5 2.41 -12.27 1.59
C ARG A 5 2.98 -11.70 0.30
N ARG A 6 3.64 -12.54 -0.52
CA ARG A 6 4.17 -12.12 -1.82
C ARG A 6 3.06 -11.75 -2.80
N LEU A 7 1.93 -12.47 -2.80
CA LEU A 7 0.79 -12.15 -3.65
C LEU A 7 0.14 -10.82 -3.27
N VAL A 8 0.01 -10.53 -1.97
CA VAL A 8 -0.55 -9.24 -1.49
C VAL A 8 0.33 -8.06 -1.93
N ILE A 9 1.66 -8.20 -1.82
CA ILE A 9 2.60 -7.18 -2.30
C ILE A 9 2.50 -7.04 -3.82
N PHE A 10 2.58 -8.16 -4.56
CA PHE A 10 2.50 -8.19 -6.02
C PHE A 10 1.24 -7.51 -6.56
N ALA A 11 0.09 -7.73 -5.90
CA ALA A 11 -1.17 -7.10 -6.27
C ALA A 11 -1.10 -5.57 -6.25
N SER A 12 -0.36 -4.98 -5.30
CA SER A 12 -0.19 -3.52 -5.25
C SER A 12 0.97 -3.04 -6.11
N GLU A 13 2.05 -3.83 -6.21
CA GLU A 13 3.30 -3.42 -6.83
C GLU A 13 3.23 -3.42 -8.36
N ASP A 14 2.71 -4.52 -8.95
CA ASP A 14 2.76 -4.81 -10.38
C ASP A 14 1.40 -4.76 -11.08
N VAL A 15 0.31 -4.84 -10.31
CA VAL A 15 -1.07 -4.68 -10.84
C VAL A 15 -1.63 -3.30 -10.47
N GLY A 16 -1.53 -2.92 -9.19
CA GLY A 16 -1.89 -1.59 -8.72
C GLY A 16 -3.35 -1.24 -9.04
N THR A 17 -3.59 0.02 -9.44
CA THR A 17 -4.94 0.51 -9.78
C THR A 17 -5.44 0.05 -11.16
N ALA A 18 -4.64 -0.70 -11.93
CA ALA A 18 -5.10 -1.23 -13.22
C ALA A 18 -6.16 -2.33 -13.05
N ASP A 19 -6.15 -3.04 -11.92
CA ASP A 19 -7.24 -3.91 -11.49
C ASP A 19 -7.53 -3.69 -10.00
N PRO A 20 -8.58 -2.91 -9.66
CA PRO A 20 -8.96 -2.64 -8.27
C PRO A 20 -9.31 -3.90 -7.45
N LEU A 21 -9.59 -5.04 -8.09
CA LEU A 21 -9.92 -6.29 -7.39
C LEU A 21 -8.68 -7.10 -7.00
N ALA A 22 -7.50 -6.80 -7.56
CA ALA A 22 -6.28 -7.57 -7.34
C ALA A 22 -5.89 -7.66 -5.85
N LEU A 23 -5.88 -6.53 -5.15
CA LEU A 23 -5.51 -6.48 -3.72
C LEU A 23 -6.56 -7.17 -2.82
N PRO A 24 -7.88 -6.92 -2.98
CA PRO A 24 -8.91 -7.69 -2.28
C PRO A 24 -8.80 -9.20 -2.50
N VAL A 25 -8.59 -9.66 -3.74
CA VAL A 25 -8.44 -11.09 -4.07
C VAL A 25 -7.21 -11.69 -3.38
N ALA A 26 -6.06 -11.02 -3.46
CA ALA A 26 -4.84 -11.50 -2.81
C ALA A 26 -4.98 -11.53 -1.28
N SER A 27 -5.67 -10.54 -0.70
CA SER A 27 -5.93 -10.45 0.74
C SER A 27 -6.87 -11.56 1.20
N ALA A 28 -7.93 -11.84 0.43
CA ALA A 28 -8.84 -12.95 0.71
C ALA A 28 -8.11 -14.31 0.65
N ALA A 29 -7.22 -14.52 -0.33
CA ALA A 29 -6.41 -15.73 -0.41
C ALA A 29 -5.43 -15.84 0.78
N ALA A 30 -4.87 -14.73 1.25
CA ALA A 30 -4.02 -14.72 2.44
C ALA A 30 -4.81 -15.09 3.70
N SER A 31 -5.99 -14.51 3.90
CA SER A 31 -6.89 -14.87 5.01
C SER A 31 -7.32 -16.34 4.95
N ALA A 32 -7.59 -16.87 3.76
CA ALA A 32 -7.94 -18.28 3.58
C ALA A 32 -6.80 -19.23 3.98
N VAL A 33 -5.54 -18.85 3.78
CA VAL A 33 -4.39 -19.66 4.26
C VAL A 33 -4.37 -19.77 5.78
N GLU A 34 -4.78 -18.71 6.49
CA GLU A 34 -4.83 -18.74 7.97
C GLU A 34 -6.07 -19.47 8.49
N SER A 35 -7.23 -19.30 7.85
CA SER A 35 -8.49 -19.88 8.34
C SER A 35 -8.75 -21.31 7.88
N VAL A 36 -8.39 -21.65 6.64
CA VAL A 36 -8.57 -22.99 6.06
C VAL A 36 -7.37 -23.89 6.32
N GLY A 37 -6.15 -23.33 6.27
CA GLY A 37 -4.92 -24.10 6.41
C GLY A 37 -4.53 -24.87 5.14
N MET A 38 -3.33 -25.46 5.17
CA MET A 38 -2.81 -26.29 4.08
C MET A 38 -3.07 -27.78 4.42
N PRO A 39 -3.36 -28.63 3.40
CA PRO A 39 -3.20 -28.38 1.96
C PRO A 39 -4.36 -27.68 1.25
N GLU A 40 -5.55 -27.59 1.84
CA GLU A 40 -6.79 -27.19 1.16
C GLU A 40 -6.74 -25.75 0.61
N ALA A 41 -6.05 -24.84 1.32
CA ALA A 41 -5.86 -23.45 0.89
C ALA A 41 -5.06 -23.29 -0.41
N VAL A 42 -4.47 -24.36 -0.97
CA VAL A 42 -3.79 -24.34 -2.27
C VAL A 42 -4.67 -23.80 -3.39
N HIS A 43 -5.97 -24.10 -3.37
CA HIS A 43 -6.92 -23.62 -4.39
C HIS A 43 -7.13 -22.11 -4.32
N ASN A 44 -7.19 -21.54 -3.11
CA ASN A 44 -7.31 -20.10 -2.90
C ASN A 44 -6.06 -19.35 -3.39
N LEU A 45 -4.88 -19.90 -3.08
CA LEU A 45 -3.62 -19.37 -3.59
C LEU A 45 -3.53 -19.45 -5.11
N ALA A 46 -3.89 -20.60 -5.70
CA ALA A 46 -3.89 -20.78 -7.14
C ALA A 46 -4.85 -19.81 -7.84
N HIS A 47 -6.06 -19.60 -7.30
CA HIS A 47 -7.02 -18.64 -7.81
C HIS A 47 -6.43 -17.22 -7.82
N ALA A 48 -5.86 -16.76 -6.70
CA ALA A 48 -5.23 -15.45 -6.63
C ALA A 48 -4.06 -15.33 -7.63
N VAL A 49 -3.20 -16.36 -7.76
CA VAL A 49 -2.09 -16.36 -8.73
C VAL A 49 -2.60 -16.20 -10.16
N VAL A 50 -3.60 -16.97 -10.57
CA VAL A 50 -4.15 -16.91 -11.94
C VAL A 50 -4.78 -15.55 -12.23
N HIS A 51 -5.56 -15.01 -11.27
CA HIS A 51 -6.15 -13.68 -11.40
C HIS A 51 -5.05 -12.61 -11.57
N LEU A 52 -4.07 -12.58 -10.66
CA LEU A 52 -2.97 -11.61 -10.68
C LEU A 52 -2.08 -11.75 -11.93
N ALA A 53 -1.83 -12.97 -12.40
CA ALA A 53 -1.05 -13.22 -13.61
C ALA A 53 -1.75 -12.63 -14.85
N ARG A 54 -3.08 -12.74 -14.92
CA ARG A 54 -3.89 -12.27 -16.07
C ARG A 54 -4.35 -10.82 -15.98
N ALA A 55 -4.30 -10.21 -14.80
CA ALA A 55 -4.68 -8.81 -14.60
C ALA A 55 -3.85 -7.84 -15.48
N PRO A 56 -4.39 -6.70 -15.91
CA PRO A 56 -3.59 -5.63 -16.49
C PRO A 56 -2.50 -5.18 -15.51
N LYS A 57 -1.30 -4.85 -16.02
CA LYS A 57 -0.14 -4.52 -15.17
C LYS A 57 0.09 -3.01 -15.13
N SER A 58 0.33 -2.49 -13.94
CA SER A 58 0.68 -1.09 -13.72
C SER A 58 1.49 -0.93 -12.44
N ARG A 59 2.67 -0.32 -12.58
CA ARG A 59 3.53 0.05 -11.44
C ARG A 59 3.28 1.49 -10.98
N ALA A 60 2.19 2.13 -11.41
CA ALA A 60 1.90 3.54 -11.12
C ALA A 60 1.79 3.81 -9.62
N VAL A 61 1.18 2.90 -8.84
CA VAL A 61 1.09 3.02 -7.37
C VAL A 61 2.47 3.03 -6.75
N THR A 62 3.30 2.04 -7.10
CA THR A 62 4.69 1.93 -6.64
C THR A 62 5.48 3.20 -6.97
N ALA A 63 5.41 3.66 -8.21
CA ALA A 63 6.11 4.86 -8.66
C ALA A 63 5.64 6.11 -7.89
N ALA A 64 4.32 6.27 -7.70
CA ALA A 64 3.76 7.41 -6.99
C ALA A 64 4.21 7.47 -5.52
N VAL A 65 4.21 6.33 -4.80
CA VAL A 65 4.67 6.27 -3.41
C VAL A 65 6.14 6.67 -3.32
N TRP A 66 7.00 6.15 -4.19
CA TRP A 66 8.43 6.47 -4.12
C TRP A 66 8.75 7.89 -4.58
N ALA A 67 8.01 8.45 -5.53
CA ALA A 67 8.11 9.85 -5.90
C ALA A 67 7.75 10.75 -4.71
N ALA A 68 6.63 10.49 -4.03
CA ALA A 68 6.21 11.23 -2.85
C ALA A 68 7.23 11.13 -1.70
N VAL A 69 7.80 9.94 -1.46
CA VAL A 69 8.90 9.77 -0.49
C VAL A 69 10.14 10.57 -0.88
N GLY A 70 10.46 10.65 -2.18
CA GLY A 70 11.53 11.48 -2.72
C GLY A 70 11.31 12.97 -2.45
N ASP A 71 10.12 13.47 -2.75
CA ASP A 71 9.73 14.87 -2.47
C ASP A 71 9.94 15.24 -1.01
N VAL A 72 9.50 14.37 -0.10
CA VAL A 72 9.65 14.60 1.33
C VAL A 72 11.12 14.60 1.77
N ARG A 73 11.94 13.69 1.25
CA ARG A 73 13.39 13.63 1.55
C ARG A 73 14.15 14.84 1.02
N GLU A 74 13.72 15.39 -0.10
CA GLU A 74 14.30 16.58 -0.72
C GLU A 74 13.74 17.88 -0.15
N GLY A 75 12.87 17.81 0.88
CA GLY A 75 12.28 18.97 1.53
C GLY A 75 11.23 19.69 0.67
N ARG A 76 10.71 19.06 -0.39
CA ARG A 76 9.58 19.55 -1.20
C ARG A 76 8.25 19.31 -0.48
N THR A 77 8.17 19.74 0.77
CA THR A 77 6.95 19.68 1.59
C THR A 77 6.37 21.09 1.75
N GLY A 78 5.07 21.16 2.02
CA GLY A 78 4.37 22.41 2.34
C GLY A 78 3.69 22.32 3.69
N GLU A 79 3.17 23.45 4.17
CA GLU A 79 2.28 23.43 5.33
C GLU A 79 1.00 22.66 5.03
N VAL A 80 0.54 21.89 6.02
CA VAL A 80 -0.75 21.21 5.94
C VAL A 80 -1.85 22.28 5.93
N PRO A 81 -2.77 22.26 4.95
CA PRO A 81 -3.87 23.21 4.91
C PRO A 81 -4.70 23.17 6.21
N PRO A 82 -5.26 24.29 6.66
CA PRO A 82 -6.13 24.32 7.82
C PRO A 82 -7.34 23.40 7.60
N ILE A 83 -7.66 22.58 8.61
CA ILE A 83 -8.73 21.57 8.55
C ILE A 83 -10.12 22.24 8.46
N GLY A 84 -10.24 23.46 8.96
CA GLY A 84 -11.44 24.29 8.83
C GLY A 84 -11.20 25.75 9.20
N PRO A 85 -12.27 26.57 9.22
CA PRO A 85 -12.17 27.97 9.61
C PRO A 85 -11.63 28.10 11.04
N GLY A 86 -10.54 28.86 11.22
CA GLY A 86 -9.95 29.12 12.53
C GLY A 86 -9.05 28.02 13.10
N THR A 87 -8.77 26.95 12.36
CA THR A 87 -7.72 25.99 12.73
C THR A 87 -6.38 26.40 12.12
N GLU A 88 -5.29 26.35 12.88
CA GLU A 88 -3.94 26.66 12.37
C GLU A 88 -3.43 25.59 11.40
N SER A 89 -2.64 26.00 10.41
CA SER A 89 -1.85 25.09 9.58
C SER A 89 -0.66 24.54 10.39
N PHE A 90 -0.18 23.36 10.03
CA PHE A 90 0.99 22.77 10.69
C PHE A 90 2.11 22.57 9.68
N ARG A 91 3.34 22.91 10.08
CA ARG A 91 4.54 22.65 9.29
C ARG A 91 5.02 21.21 9.55
N PRO A 92 5.13 20.36 8.53
CA PRO A 92 5.71 19.03 8.72
C PRO A 92 7.22 19.15 9.00
N VAL A 93 7.68 18.67 10.16
CA VAL A 93 9.09 18.78 10.60
C VAL A 93 10.00 17.73 9.94
N GLY A 94 9.42 16.75 9.26
CA GLY A 94 10.15 15.74 8.50
C GLY A 94 9.41 14.41 8.42
N TYR A 95 10.08 13.42 7.84
CA TYR A 95 9.57 12.06 7.71
C TYR A 95 10.58 11.09 8.32
N ARG A 96 10.21 10.52 9.46
CA ARG A 96 10.84 9.34 10.04
C ARG A 96 9.74 8.32 10.31
N ASP A 97 10.04 7.06 10.04
CA ASP A 97 9.16 5.93 10.37
C ASP A 97 7.69 6.11 9.95
N PHE A 98 7.44 6.72 8.79
CA PHE A 98 6.09 7.00 8.27
C PHE A 98 5.19 7.84 9.20
N THR A 99 5.77 8.58 10.15
CA THR A 99 5.04 9.43 11.10
C THR A 99 5.36 10.90 10.82
N TYR A 100 4.33 11.76 10.80
CA TYR A 100 4.49 13.20 10.76
C TYR A 100 4.67 13.73 12.19
N TYR A 101 5.59 14.69 12.37
CA TYR A 101 5.80 15.37 13.66
C TYR A 101 5.39 16.84 13.54
N ARG A 102 4.79 17.38 14.60
CA ARG A 102 4.67 18.83 14.83
C ARG A 102 5.97 19.38 15.41
N GLU A 103 6.19 20.69 15.28
CA GLU A 103 7.30 21.36 15.99
C GLU A 103 7.18 21.21 17.51
N ASP A 104 5.95 21.06 18.03
CA ASP A 104 5.69 20.80 19.44
C ASP A 104 5.94 19.34 19.89
N ASP A 105 6.13 18.40 18.94
CA ASP A 105 6.32 16.98 19.22
C ASP A 105 7.81 16.60 19.42
N VAL A 106 8.73 17.57 19.41
CA VAL A 106 10.20 17.39 19.50
C VAL A 106 10.79 18.07 20.73
#